data_AF-A0A6I3UAU5-F1
#
_entry.id   AF-A0A6I3UAU5-F1
#
_cell.length_a   1.000
_cell.length_b   1.000
_cell.length_c   1.000
_cell.angle_alpha   90.00
_cell.angle_beta   90.00
_cell.angle_gamma   90.00
#
_symmetry.space_group_name_H-M   'P 1'
#
loop_
_entity.id
_entity.type
_entity.pdbx_description
1 polymer ?
#
loop_
_entity_poly.entity_id
_entity_poly.type
_entity_poly.pdbx_seq_one_letter_code
_entity_poly.pdbx_strand_id
1 'polypeptide(L)'
;YTVEYTLTRPEPYWNSKTTNSILFPVNEEFLKSKDKDFGTLTPDSILYNGPYLLKDFTSKSSIEYVKNPHYYDHDKVTIEKVK
;
A
#
# COMPACT_ATOMS: atom_id res chain seq x y z
N TYR A 1 -13.48 -15.51 0.12
CA TYR A 1 -12.42 -14.97 -0.75
C TYR A 1 -11.24 -15.92 -0.71
N THR A 2 -10.75 -16.38 -1.85
CA THR A 2 -9.68 -17.41 -1.94
C THR A 2 -8.68 -17.02 -3.01
N VAL A 3 -7.39 -17.10 -2.69
CA VAL A 3 -6.27 -16.93 -3.62
C VAL A 3 -5.41 -18.18 -3.55
N GLU A 4 -5.03 -18.73 -4.70
CA GLU A 4 -4.21 -19.93 -4.81
C GLU A 4 -2.97 -19.65 -5.68
N TYR A 5 -1.82 -20.15 -5.26
CA TYR A 5 -0.56 -20.02 -5.99
C TYR A 5 0.01 -21.40 -6.31
N THR A 6 0.31 -21.64 -7.59
CA THR A 6 1.04 -22.83 -8.05
C THR A 6 2.51 -22.46 -8.25
N LEU A 7 3.39 -23.04 -7.45
CA LEU A 7 4.82 -22.77 -7.51
C LEU A 7 5.52 -23.74 -8.46
N THR A 8 6.53 -23.26 -9.19
CA THR A 8 7.28 -24.07 -10.16
C THR A 8 8.18 -25.12 -9.51
N ARG A 9 8.52 -24.93 -8.23
CA ARG A 9 9.31 -25.83 -7.39
C ARG A 9 9.02 -25.55 -5.90
N PRO A 10 9.40 -26.46 -4.98
CA PRO A 10 9.30 -26.19 -3.55
C PRO A 10 9.99 -24.88 -3.16
N GLU A 11 9.32 -24.05 -2.37
CA GLU A 11 9.79 -22.73 -1.96
C GLU A 11 9.53 -22.52 -0.45
N PRO A 12 10.52 -22.82 0.42
CA PRO A 12 10.36 -22.74 1.87
C PRO A 12 10.06 -21.32 2.39
N TYR A 13 10.47 -20.29 1.65
CA TYR A 13 10.30 -18.89 2.06
C TYR A 13 9.16 -18.19 1.32
N TRP A 14 8.22 -18.95 0.74
CA TRP A 14 7.11 -18.38 -0.04
C TRP A 14 6.34 -17.31 0.75
N ASN A 15 5.99 -17.61 2.00
CA ASN A 15 5.25 -16.69 2.86
C ASN A 15 6.06 -15.42 3.21
N SER A 16 7.40 -15.49 3.23
CA SER A 16 8.24 -14.31 3.39
C SER A 16 8.29 -13.47 2.12
N LYS A 17 8.16 -14.08 0.94
CA LYS A 17 8.11 -13.35 -0.33
C LYS A 17 6.82 -12.57 -0.47
N THR A 18 5.69 -13.12 -0.01
CA THR A 18 4.38 -12.46 -0.07
C THR A 18 4.29 -11.20 0.80
N THR A 19 5.27 -10.94 1.68
CA THR A 19 5.39 -9.66 2.41
C THR A 19 6.20 -8.60 1.66
N ASN A 20 6.77 -8.92 0.49
CA ASN A 20 7.48 -7.95 -0.33
C ASN A 20 6.49 -7.03 -1.05
N SER A 21 6.79 -5.72 -1.10
CA SER A 21 5.91 -4.69 -1.66
C SER A 21 5.53 -4.94 -3.12
N ILE A 22 6.38 -5.64 -3.90
CA ILE A 22 6.07 -6.01 -5.29
C ILE A 22 4.87 -6.96 -5.43
N LEU A 23 4.47 -7.65 -4.35
CA LEU A 23 3.31 -8.53 -4.31
C LEU A 23 2.10 -7.90 -3.59
N PHE A 24 2.21 -6.63 -3.17
CA PHE A 24 1.06 -5.95 -2.58
C PHE A 24 -0.02 -5.70 -3.64
N PRO A 25 -1.31 -5.82 -3.26
CA PRO A 25 -2.40 -5.66 -4.20
C PRO A 25 -2.53 -4.20 -4.62
N VAL A 26 -2.95 -4.00 -5.87
CA VAL A 26 -3.38 -2.71 -6.42
C VAL A 26 -4.83 -2.85 -6.88
N ASN A 27 -5.66 -1.85 -6.64
CA ASN A 27 -7.03 -1.84 -7.12
C ASN A 27 -7.06 -1.57 -8.64
N GLU A 28 -7.64 -2.51 -9.41
CA GLU A 28 -7.63 -2.46 -10.87
C GLU A 28 -8.36 -1.24 -11.45
N GLU A 29 -9.53 -0.89 -10.91
CA GLU A 29 -10.33 0.24 -11.36
C GLU A 29 -9.59 1.57 -11.13
N PHE A 30 -9.02 1.74 -9.93
CA PHE A 30 -8.24 2.91 -9.59
C PHE A 30 -6.99 3.02 -10.47
N LEU A 31 -6.25 1.91 -10.66
CA LEU A 31 -5.09 1.89 -11.54
C LEU A 31 -5.44 2.36 -12.95
N LYS A 32 -6.52 1.84 -13.53
CA LYS A 32 -7.03 2.27 -14.84
C LYS A 32 -7.43 3.75 -14.86
N SER A 33 -8.02 4.25 -13.77
CA SER A 33 -8.44 5.66 -13.67
C SER A 33 -7.27 6.65 -13.60
N LYS A 34 -6.12 6.22 -13.08
CA LYS A 34 -4.90 7.04 -12.97
C LYS A 34 -3.97 6.90 -14.17
N ASP A 35 -4.00 5.77 -14.87
CA ASP A 35 -3.21 5.51 -16.07
C ASP A 35 -1.73 5.90 -15.86
N LYS A 36 -1.15 6.78 -16.70
CA LYS A 36 0.22 7.25 -16.61
C LYS A 36 0.56 8.02 -15.32
N ASP A 37 -0.46 8.52 -14.60
CA ASP A 37 -0.27 9.33 -13.40
C ASP A 37 -0.24 8.46 -12.12
N PHE A 38 -0.46 7.16 -12.24
CA PHE A 38 -0.35 6.22 -11.13
C PHE A 38 1.08 6.22 -10.54
N GLY A 39 1.17 6.37 -9.22
CA GLY A 39 2.47 6.35 -8.52
C GLY A 39 3.33 7.61 -8.67
N THR A 40 2.79 8.69 -9.25
CA THR A 40 3.44 10.02 -9.22
C THR A 40 3.56 10.54 -7.78
N LEU A 41 4.39 11.56 -7.54
CA LEU A 41 4.68 12.07 -6.19
C LEU A 41 3.56 12.99 -5.65
N THR A 42 2.30 12.55 -5.74
CA THR A 42 1.14 13.21 -5.13
C THR A 42 0.37 12.23 -4.23
N PRO A 43 -0.25 12.70 -3.12
CA PRO A 43 -1.03 11.86 -2.21
C PRO A 43 -2.18 11.07 -2.86
N ASP A 44 -2.69 11.51 -4.00
CA ASP A 44 -3.82 10.89 -4.68
C ASP A 44 -3.40 10.00 -5.86
N SER A 45 -2.11 9.77 -6.09
CA SER A 45 -1.60 8.98 -7.22
C SER A 45 -1.72 7.48 -7.04
N ILE A 46 -1.93 7.00 -5.80
CA ILE A 46 -2.14 5.60 -5.43
C ILE A 46 -3.36 5.47 -4.52
N LEU A 47 -3.94 4.25 -4.47
CA LEU A 47 -4.97 3.90 -3.51
C LEU A 47 -4.36 3.10 -2.36
N TYR A 48 -4.76 3.41 -1.13
CA TYR A 48 -4.15 2.87 0.08
C TYR A 48 -5.03 1.78 0.69
N ASN A 49 -4.40 0.67 1.09
CA ASN A 49 -5.01 -0.38 1.90
C ASN A 49 -4.22 -0.70 3.18
N GLY A 50 -3.18 0.09 3.47
CA GLY A 50 -2.34 -0.04 4.66
C GLY A 50 -2.80 0.84 5.84
N PRO A 51 -2.05 0.85 6.95
CA PRO A 51 -2.42 1.54 8.18
C PRO A 51 -2.39 3.08 8.10
N TYR A 52 -1.72 3.63 7.09
CA TYR A 52 -1.58 5.08 6.90
C TYR A 52 -1.89 5.49 5.46
N LEU A 53 -2.35 6.73 5.33
CA LEU A 53 -2.49 7.46 4.07
C LEU A 53 -1.35 8.47 3.96
N LEU A 54 -0.79 8.65 2.77
CA LEU A 54 0.07 9.81 2.51
C LEU A 54 -0.82 11.05 2.56
N LYS A 55 -0.43 12.03 3.37
CA LYS A 55 -1.14 13.30 3.50
C LYS A 55 -0.46 14.39 2.68
N ASP A 56 0.86 14.47 2.78
CA ASP A 56 1.64 15.49 2.09
C ASP A 56 3.05 14.99 1.78
N PHE A 57 3.62 15.50 0.70
CA PHE A 57 4.99 15.23 0.28
C PHE A 57 5.63 16.52 -0.23
N THR A 58 6.62 17.01 0.51
CA THR A 58 7.47 18.11 0.05
C THR A 58 8.82 17.54 -0.34
N SER A 59 9.13 17.58 -1.64
CA SER A 59 10.37 17.03 -2.19
C SER A 59 11.60 17.48 -1.41
N LYS A 60 12.42 16.51 -1.00
CA LYS A 60 13.65 16.70 -0.21
C LYS A 60 13.47 17.32 1.19
N SER A 61 12.23 17.51 1.68
CA SER A 61 11.96 18.15 2.97
C SER A 61 11.17 17.26 3.92
N SER A 62 10.04 16.70 3.50
CA SER A 62 9.13 16.00 4.43
C SER A 62 8.17 15.05 3.73
N ILE A 63 7.76 14.03 4.48
CA ILE A 63 6.68 13.11 4.11
C ILE A 63 5.74 13.03 5.32
N GLU A 64 4.48 13.44 5.14
CA GLU A 64 3.48 13.40 6.20
C GLU A 64 2.49 12.25 5.96
N TYR A 65 2.23 11.47 7.00
CA TYR A 65 1.23 10.40 6.99
C TYR A 65 0.15 10.64 8.04
N VAL A 66 -1.06 10.19 7.74
CA VAL A 66 -2.20 10.17 8.67
C VAL A 66 -2.75 8.76 8.78
N LYS A 67 -3.25 8.39 9.96
CA LYS A 67 -3.91 7.10 10.18
C LYS A 67 -5.03 6.86 9.16
N ASN A 68 -5.09 5.65 8.60
CA ASN A 68 -6.14 5.25 7.66
C ASN A 68 -7.35 4.69 8.41
N PRO A 69 -8.50 5.38 8.44
CA PRO A 69 -9.70 4.89 9.13
C PRO A 69 -10.34 3.67 8.44
N HIS A 70 -9.98 3.40 7.19
CA HIS A 70 -10.49 2.25 6.43
C HIS A 70 -9.58 1.01 6.51
N TYR A 71 -8.48 1.08 7.27
CA TYR A 71 -7.63 -0.07 7.50
C TYR A 71 -8.33 -1.08 8.43
N TYR A 72 -8.29 -2.37 8.08
CA TYR A 72 -9.02 -3.40 8.82
C TYR A 72 -8.63 -3.47 10.32
N ASP A 73 -7.38 -3.16 10.66
CA ASP A 73 -6.85 -3.16 12.04
C ASP A 73 -6.56 -1.74 12.56
N HIS A 74 -7.30 -0.74 12.08
CA HIS A 74 -7.10 0.67 12.44
C HIS A 74 -7.15 0.93 13.96
N ASP A 75 -7.88 0.13 14.73
CA ASP A 75 -7.93 0.23 16.20
C ASP A 75 -6.57 -0.01 16.87
N LYS A 76 -5.69 -0.82 16.27
CA LYS A 76 -4.34 -1.05 16.78
C LYS A 76 -3.33 0.00 16.31
N VAL A 77 -3.70 0.86 15.37
CA VAL A 77 -2.86 1.97 14.92
C VAL A 77 -3.01 3.12 15.92
N THR A 78 -2.05 3.30 16.81
CA THR A 78 -2.12 4.27 17.91
C THR A 78 -1.54 5.65 17.56
N ILE A 79 -0.70 5.73 16.54
CA ILE A 79 -0.09 6.98 16.11
C ILE A 79 -1.01 7.62 15.07
N GLU A 80 -1.57 8.79 15.39
CA GLU A 80 -2.51 9.48 14.50
C GLU A 80 -1.82 10.14 13.30
N LYS A 81 -0.60 10.65 13.50
CA LYS A 81 0.17 11.39 12.49
C LYS A 81 1.66 11.07 12.60
N VAL A 82 2.31 10.93 11.45
CA VAL A 82 3.77 10.80 11.33
C VAL A 82 4.26 11.91 10.39
N LYS A 83 5.33 12.61 10.78
CA LYS A 83 5.94 13.69 10.00
C LYS A 83 7.46 13.60 10.12
#